data_AF-A0A7Y5K8T3-F1
#
_entry.id   AF-A0A7Y5K8T3-F1
#
_cell.length_a   1.000
_cell.length_b   1.000
_cell.length_c   1.000
_cell.angle_alpha   90.00
_cell.angle_beta   90.00
_cell.angle_gamma   90.00
#
_symmetry.space_group_name_H-M   'P 1'
#
loop_
_entity.id
_entity.type
_entity.pdbx_description
1 polymer ?
#
loop_
_entity_poly.entity_id
_entity_poly.type
_entity_poly.pdbx_seq_one_letter_code
_entity_poly.pdbx_strand_id
1 'polypeptide(L)' 'MLNLKFVLYSTPCYRRGPRGKKRKDEDVYKAYGQTETGRYLFVAFIYKLDHRALILSARDMNENERDLYRKG' A
#
# COMPACT_ATOMS: atom_id res chain seq x y z
N MET A 1 -14.70 9.55 4.48
CA MET A 1 -13.29 9.98 4.27
C MET A 1 -12.39 8.79 4.56
N LEU A 2 -11.54 8.36 3.61
CA LEU A 2 -10.60 7.24 3.81
C LEU A 2 -9.38 7.72 4.62
N ASN A 3 -9.11 7.10 5.77
CA ASN A 3 -7.94 7.42 6.60
C ASN A 3 -6.78 6.46 6.28
N LEU A 4 -5.80 6.94 5.52
CA LEU A 4 -4.64 6.17 5.06
C LEU A 4 -3.46 6.17 6.04
N LYS A 5 -3.52 6.97 7.13
CA LYS A 5 -2.39 7.07 8.06
C LYS A 5 -2.09 5.72 8.71
N PHE A 6 -3.12 4.99 9.12
CA PHE A 6 -2.94 3.69 9.78
C PHE A 6 -2.27 2.67 8.85
N VAL A 7 -2.68 2.64 7.57
CA VAL A 7 -2.16 1.68 6.58
C VAL A 7 -0.71 1.94 6.21
N LEU A 8 -0.22 3.18 6.34
CA LEU A 8 1.16 3.54 5.99
C LEU A 8 2.09 3.64 7.21
N TYR A 9 1.57 3.81 8.43
CA TYR A 9 2.39 4.14 9.60
C TYR A 9 2.25 3.20 10.80
N SER A 10 1.28 2.27 10.87
CA SER A 10 1.14 1.38 12.04
C SER A 10 1.97 0.09 11.92
N THR A 11 1.57 -0.84 11.04
CA THR A 11 2.31 -2.08 10.71
C THR A 11 1.97 -2.53 9.28
N PRO A 12 2.46 -1.83 8.25
CA PRO A 12 2.11 -2.13 6.87
C PRO A 12 2.88 -3.35 6.36
N CYS A 13 2.19 -4.29 5.72
CA CYS A 13 2.89 -5.30 4.92
C CYS A 13 3.31 -4.64 3.60
N TYR A 14 4.58 -4.27 3.48
CA TYR A 14 5.12 -3.69 2.24
C TYR A 14 5.56 -4.79 1.29
N ARG A 15 5.05 -4.74 0.05
CA ARG A 15 5.56 -5.60 -1.03
C ARG A 15 5.95 -4.75 -2.23
N ARG A 16 7.15 -5.01 -2.76
CA ARG A 16 7.62 -4.37 -3.98
C ARG A 16 6.77 -4.87 -5.15
N GLY A 17 6.16 -3.94 -5.89
CA GLY A 17 5.46 -4.23 -7.13
C GLY A 17 6.42 -4.43 -8.31
N PRO A 18 5.89 -4.61 -9.53
CA PRO A 18 6.70 -4.71 -10.73
C PRO A 18 7.60 -3.47 -10.92
N ARG A 19 8.84 -3.67 -11.41
CA ARG A 19 9.73 -2.56 -11.77
C ARG A 19 9.05 -1.60 -12.74
N GLY A 20 9.14 -0.31 -12.47
CA GLY A 20 8.66 0.72 -13.39
C GLY A 20 9.40 0.65 -14.74
N LYS A 21 8.67 0.67 -15.86
CA LYS A 21 9.25 0.51 -17.21
C LYS A 21 10.07 1.71 -17.71
N LYS A 22 10.00 2.89 -17.08
CA LYS A 22 10.49 4.14 -17.69
C LYS A 22 11.56 4.91 -16.92
N ARG A 23 11.65 4.81 -15.58
CA ARG A 23 12.64 5.56 -14.78
C ARG A 23 13.11 4.73 -13.60
N LYS A 24 14.44 4.69 -13.37
CA LYS A 24 14.99 4.36 -12.04
C LYS A 24 14.31 5.32 -11.05
N ASP A 25 13.81 4.79 -9.93
CA ASP A 25 13.17 5.58 -8.84
C ASP A 25 11.67 5.92 -9.02
N GLU A 26 10.97 5.22 -9.91
CA GLU A 26 9.49 5.21 -10.02
C GLU A 26 8.89 3.82 -9.80
N ASP A 27 9.52 3.02 -8.96
CA ASP A 27 8.97 1.71 -8.61
C ASP A 27 7.65 1.86 -7.85
N VAL A 28 6.68 1.03 -8.24
CA VAL A 28 5.38 0.98 -7.57
C VAL A 28 5.47 0.01 -6.39
N TYR A 29 5.12 0.51 -5.22
CA TYR A 29 5.02 -0.22 -3.98
C TYR A 29 3.56 -0.50 -3.66
N LYS A 30 3.33 -1.58 -2.92
CA LYS A 30 2.03 -1.99 -2.41
C LYS A 30 2.10 -2.02 -0.89
N ALA A 31 1.11 -1.42 -0.24
CA ALA A 31 0.87 -1.54 1.20
C ALA A 31 -0.50 -2.15 1.45
N TYR A 32 -0.54 -2.99 2.48
CA TYR A 32 -1.74 -3.66 2.98
C TYR A 32 -1.89 -3.31 4.45
N GLY A 33 -3.10 -2.91 4.86
CA GLY A 33 -3.36 -2.61 6.26
C GLY A 33 -4.84 -2.52 6.58
N GLN A 34 -5.13 -2.53 7.88
CA GLN A 34 -6.47 -2.35 8.41
C GLN A 34 -6.60 -0.93 9.00
N THR A 35 -7.72 -0.24 8.74
CA THR A 35 -8.03 1.03 9.40
C THR A 35 -8.49 0.79 10.84
N GLU A 36 -8.52 1.86 11.66
CA GLU A 36 -9.05 1.81 13.03
C GLU A 36 -10.50 1.32 13.10
N THR A 37 -11.29 1.60 12.04
CA THR A 37 -12.67 1.14 11.89
C THR A 37 -12.79 -0.27 11.32
N GLY A 38 -11.66 -1.00 11.20
CA GLY A 38 -11.63 -2.38 10.74
C GLY A 38 -11.63 -2.60 9.22
N ARG A 39 -11.56 -1.55 8.39
CA ARG A 39 -11.56 -1.70 6.92
C ARG A 39 -10.20 -2.16 6.41
N TYR A 40 -10.18 -3.16 5.55
CA TYR A 40 -8.95 -3.67 4.94
C TYR A 40 -8.67 -2.93 3.63
N LEU A 41 -7.54 -2.23 3.56
CA LEU A 41 -7.18 -1.39 2.43
C LEU A 41 -5.92 -1.88 1.72
N PHE A 42 -6.01 -1.90 0.39
CA PHE A 42 -4.89 -2.01 -0.51
C PHE A 42 -4.50 -0.62 -1.01
N VAL A 43 -3.21 -0.29 -0.94
CA VAL A 43 -2.68 0.99 -1.40
C VAL A 43 -1.50 0.77 -2.34
N ALA A 44 -1.59 1.31 -3.56
CA ALA A 44 -0.48 1.38 -4.49
C ALA A 44 0.11 2.79 -4.50
N PHE A 45 1.43 2.90 -4.40
CA PHE A 45 2.11 4.19 -4.34
C PHE A 45 3.51 4.14 -4.97
N ILE A 46 4.04 5.29 -5.35
CA ILE A 46 5.46 5.45 -5.69
C ILE A 46 6.18 6.04 -4.48
N TYR A 47 7.31 5.44 -4.11
CA TYR A 47 8.18 6.01 -3.09
C TYR A 47 9.22 6.92 -3.75
N LYS A 48 9.11 8.22 -3.51
CA LYS A 48 10.04 9.22 -4.04
C LYS A 48 11.28 9.31 -3.14
N LEU A 49 12.40 9.74 -3.71
CA LEU A 49 13.69 9.84 -3.01
C LEU A 49 13.67 10.76 -1.79
N ASP A 50 12.74 11.71 -1.75
CA ASP A 50 12.50 12.63 -0.62
C ASP A 50 11.56 12.05 0.44
N HIS A 51 11.44 10.72 0.50
CA HIS A 51 10.63 9.97 1.46
C HIS A 51 9.12 10.20 1.36
N ARG A 52 8.63 10.83 0.28
CA ARG A 52 7.20 11.00 0.04
C ARG A 52 6.60 9.79 -0.68
N ALA A 53 5.42 9.37 -0.22
CA ALA A 53 4.60 8.38 -0.90
C ALA A 53 3.58 9.09 -1.79
N LEU A 54 3.73 8.96 -3.12
CA LEU A 54 2.73 9.40 -4.07
C LEU A 54 1.69 8.28 -4.25
N ILE A 55 0.51 8.46 -3.67
CA ILE A 55 -0.59 7.50 -3.80
C ILE A 55 -1.09 7.47 -5.24
N LEU A 56 -1.04 6.30 -5.87
CA LEU A 56 -1.61 6.05 -7.18
C LEU A 56 -3.06 5.56 -7.07
N SER A 57 -3.33 4.68 -6.11
CA SER A 57 -4.67 4.19 -5.84
C SER A 57 -4.81 3.67 -4.42
N ALA A 58 -6.02 3.78 -3.89
CA ALA A 58 -6.44 3.15 -2.64
C ALA A 58 -7.83 2.55 -2.84
N ARG A 59 -8.01 1.29 -2.43
CA ARG A 59 -9.29 0.59 -2.49
C ARG A 59 -9.40 -0.43 -1.37
N ASP A 60 -10.62 -0.94 -1.15
CA ASP A 60 -10.80 -2.09 -0.28
C ASP A 60 -10.09 -3.32 -0.88
N MET A 61 -9.51 -4.13 0.00
CA MET A 61 -8.90 -5.41 -0.38
C MET A 61 -9.96 -6.39 -0.89
N ASN A 62 -9.61 -7.19 -1.89
CA ASN A 62 -10.39 -8.39 -2.23
C ASN A 62 -10.12 -9.53 -1.23
N GLU A 63 -10.85 -10.64 -1.35
CA GLU A 63 -10.72 -11.79 -0.44
C GLU A 63 -9.30 -12.36 -0.41
N ASN A 64 -8.70 -12.60 -1.58
CA ASN A 64 -7.33 -13.11 -1.68
C ASN A 64 -6.29 -12.19 -1.02
N GLU A 65 -6.44 -10.87 -1.16
CA GLU A 65 -5.56 -9.89 -0.53
C GLU A 65 -5.73 -9.85 0.99
N ARG A 66 -6.96 -10.01 1.50
CA ARG A 66 -7.23 -10.13 2.94
C ARG A 66 -6.61 -11.38 3.52
N ASP A 67 -6.73 -12.51 2.83
CA ASP A 67 -6.13 -13.76 3.27
C ASP A 67 -4.60 -13.70 3.26
N LEU A 68 -4.01 -13.06 2.24
CA LEU A 68 -2.57 -12.80 2.21
C LEU A 68 -2.13 -11.92 3.38
N TYR A 69 -2.88 -10.86 3.66
CA TYR A 69 -2.57 -9.93 4.76
C TYR A 69 -2.64 -10.61 6.13
N ARG A 70 -3.60 -11.52 6.34
CA ARG A 70 -3.75 -12.26 7.61
C ARG A 70 -2.68 -13.33 7.83
N LYS A 71 -2.02 -13.79 6.76
CA LYS A 71 -1.01 -14.86 6.79
C LYS A 71 0.42 -14.34 7.00
N GLY A 72 0.66 -13.04 6.86
CA GLY A 72 1.97 -12.40 7.02
C GLY A 72 2.03 -11.60 8.30
#